data_AF-M6W3G1-F1
#
_entry.id   AF-M6W3G1-F1
#
_cell.length_a   1.000
_cell.length_b   1.000
_cell.length_c   1.000
_cell.angle_alpha   90.00
_cell.angle_beta   90.00
_cell.angle_gamma   90.00
#
_symmetry.space_group_name_H-M   'P 1'
#
loop_
_entity.id
_entity.type
_entity.pdbx_description
1 polymer ?
#
loop_
_entity_poly.entity_id
_entity_poly.type
_entity_poly.pdbx_seq_one_letter_code
_entity_poly.pdbx_strand_id
1 'polypeptide(L)'
;MFIERSGKISIDRSLAQVTTDCIRFFTEAQVWIHSGLKGKVPIPAILILILIVALAFSLIRIKKSKSTAFLFFLFAILCFAPIVTGSYIDEYSLRYVSPALILAPFLLLSATEFPKRTLTLTTFILFLLLLFIGQKTSPNIENSFDRLFRTVPQEAQCVDEISEKTQISLVISDFWTAKRIRVFSKKRIPSIHVAYGTLEGSHTISNREWYLKDYPGTIAVFTQGLEEKRIQEIYGTPSGQTQCKELKIYFYEDFRKIGEALRKPFQKTK
;
A
#
# COMPACT_ATOMS: atom_id res chain seq x y z
N MET A 1 -10.67 23.89 3.48
CA MET A 1 -10.27 22.55 3.98
C MET A 1 -10.70 21.54 2.92
N PHE A 2 -9.83 21.23 1.96
CA PHE A 2 -10.09 20.19 0.95
C PHE A 2 -9.45 18.91 1.49
N ILE A 3 -10.19 18.20 2.34
CA ILE A 3 -9.88 16.81 2.65
C ILE A 3 -10.07 16.11 1.32
N GLU A 4 -9.01 15.58 0.71
CA GLU A 4 -9.15 14.54 -0.30
C GLU A 4 -10.06 13.50 0.33
N ARG A 5 -11.32 13.48 -0.08
CA ARG A 5 -12.23 12.42 0.30
C ARG A 5 -11.49 11.16 -0.11
N SER A 6 -11.18 10.28 0.85
CA SER A 6 -10.91 8.86 0.56
C SER A 6 -11.85 8.53 -0.59
N GLY A 7 -11.27 8.26 -1.76
CA GLY A 7 -12.04 8.03 -2.96
C GLY A 7 -12.92 6.83 -2.65
N LYS A 8 -14.12 7.07 -2.15
CA LYS A 8 -15.16 6.06 -2.08
C LYS A 8 -15.41 5.78 -3.55
N ILE A 9 -14.82 4.69 -4.01
CA ILE A 9 -15.16 4.10 -5.29
C ILE A 9 -16.69 4.00 -5.24
N SER A 10 -17.37 4.73 -6.14
CA SER A 10 -18.82 4.71 -6.16
C SER A 10 -19.27 3.26 -6.28
N ILE A 11 -20.34 2.89 -5.60
CA ILE A 11 -20.85 1.51 -5.60
C ILE A 11 -21.03 1.02 -7.05
N ASP A 12 -21.46 1.90 -7.95
CA ASP A 12 -21.60 1.61 -9.38
C ASP A 12 -20.27 1.29 -10.08
N ARG A 13 -19.18 2.00 -9.74
CA ARG A 13 -17.85 1.70 -10.29
C ARG A 13 -17.30 0.41 -9.70
N SER A 14 -17.57 0.15 -8.43
CA SER A 14 -17.17 -1.10 -7.79
C SER A 14 -17.91 -2.29 -8.40
N LEU A 15 -19.23 -2.18 -8.60
CA LEU A 15 -20.06 -3.19 -9.26
C LEU A 15 -19.64 -3.41 -10.71
N ALA A 16 -19.41 -2.34 -11.48
CA ALA A 16 -18.92 -2.44 -12.86
C ALA A 16 -17.54 -3.13 -12.92
N GLN A 17 -16.64 -2.81 -11.99
CA GLN A 17 -15.34 -3.46 -11.90
C GLN A 17 -15.48 -4.94 -11.52
N VAL A 18 -16.33 -5.27 -10.54
CA VAL A 18 -16.64 -6.66 -10.17
C VAL A 18 -17.19 -7.45 -11.36
N THR A 19 -18.12 -6.88 -12.13
CA THR A 19 -18.65 -7.57 -13.33
C THR A 19 -17.58 -7.78 -14.39
N THR A 20 -16.70 -6.80 -14.60
CA THR A 20 -15.60 -6.88 -15.58
C THR A 20 -14.57 -7.92 -15.15
N ASP A 21 -14.20 -7.94 -13.86
CA ASP A 21 -13.29 -8.92 -13.29
C ASP A 21 -13.90 -10.33 -13.27
N CYS A 22 -15.20 -10.47 -13.03
CA CYS A 22 -15.92 -11.75 -13.17
C CYS A 22 -15.89 -12.26 -14.62
N ILE A 23 -16.16 -11.40 -15.60
CA ILE A 23 -16.10 -11.78 -17.02
C ILE A 23 -14.68 -12.19 -17.41
N ARG A 24 -13.67 -11.38 -17.02
CA ARG A 24 -12.26 -11.71 -17.26
C ARG A 24 -11.89 -13.05 -16.62
N PHE A 25 -12.34 -13.29 -15.39
CA PHE A 25 -12.17 -14.53 -14.64
C PHE A 25 -12.74 -15.76 -15.38
N PHE A 26 -14.00 -15.70 -15.82
CA PHE A 26 -14.61 -16.81 -16.55
C PHE A 26 -13.90 -17.08 -17.87
N THR A 27 -13.46 -16.00 -18.55
CA THR A 27 -12.73 -16.10 -19.81
C THR A 27 -11.35 -16.75 -19.62
N GLU A 28 -10.58 -16.32 -18.61
CA GLU A 28 -9.28 -16.90 -18.28
C GLU A 28 -9.39 -18.37 -17.84
N ALA A 29 -10.40 -18.71 -17.04
CA ALA A 29 -10.68 -20.08 -16.62
C ALA A 29 -11.05 -20.98 -17.81
N GLN A 30 -11.93 -20.50 -18.69
CA GLN A 30 -12.36 -21.23 -19.88
C GLN A 30 -11.20 -21.46 -20.85
N VAL A 31 -10.33 -20.47 -21.07
CA VAL A 31 -9.12 -20.60 -21.89
C VAL A 31 -8.16 -21.64 -21.30
N TRP A 32 -7.97 -21.65 -19.97
CA TRP A 32 -7.11 -22.62 -19.30
C TRP A 32 -7.68 -24.05 -19.31
N ILE A 33 -9.01 -24.20 -19.23
CA ILE A 33 -9.67 -25.50 -19.36
C ILE A 33 -9.53 -26.02 -20.79
N HIS A 34 -9.77 -25.18 -21.80
CA HIS A 34 -9.63 -25.56 -23.21
C HIS A 34 -8.19 -25.82 -23.64
N SER A 35 -7.19 -25.24 -22.96
CA SER A 35 -5.79 -25.56 -23.19
C SER A 35 -5.35 -26.90 -22.60
N GLY A 36 -6.28 -27.67 -22.01
CA GLY A 36 -5.98 -28.94 -21.35
C GLY A 36 -5.17 -28.75 -20.07
N LEU A 37 -5.45 -27.66 -19.33
CA LEU A 37 -4.75 -27.27 -18.09
C LEU A 37 -3.26 -26.92 -18.30
N LYS A 38 -2.83 -26.73 -19.56
CA LYS A 38 -1.47 -26.30 -19.89
C LYS A 38 -1.40 -24.77 -19.97
N GLY A 39 -0.41 -24.17 -19.32
CA GLY A 39 -0.18 -22.71 -19.33
C GLY A 39 -0.24 -22.07 -17.94
N LYS A 40 -0.34 -20.73 -17.90
CA LYS A 40 -0.41 -19.97 -16.65
C LYS A 40 -1.70 -20.31 -15.92
N VAL A 41 -1.56 -20.86 -14.71
CA VAL A 41 -2.69 -21.22 -13.85
C VAL A 41 -3.43 -19.93 -13.46
N PRO A 42 -4.75 -19.84 -13.70
CA PRO A 42 -5.54 -18.69 -13.30
C PRO A 42 -5.81 -18.79 -11.79
N ILE A 43 -4.83 -18.41 -10.98
CA ILE A 43 -4.89 -18.50 -9.51
C ILE A 43 -6.11 -17.75 -8.92
N PRO A 44 -6.44 -16.52 -9.36
CA PRO A 44 -7.65 -15.84 -8.91
C PRO A 44 -8.91 -16.66 -9.20
N ALA A 45 -8.89 -17.40 -10.31
CA ALA A 45 -10.02 -18.18 -10.76
C ALA A 45 -10.31 -19.39 -9.88
N ILE A 46 -9.25 -20.11 -9.53
CA ILE A 46 -9.32 -21.25 -8.63
C ILE A 46 -9.78 -20.79 -7.24
N LEU A 47 -9.31 -19.64 -6.76
CA LEU A 47 -9.72 -19.08 -5.47
C LEU A 47 -11.20 -18.68 -5.44
N ILE A 48 -11.71 -18.02 -6.48
CA ILE A 48 -13.14 -17.67 -6.59
C ILE A 48 -14.01 -18.94 -6.67
N LEU A 49 -13.58 -19.96 -7.41
CA LEU A 49 -14.31 -21.23 -7.49
C LEU A 49 -14.37 -21.93 -6.12
N ILE A 50 -13.25 -21.99 -5.40
CA ILE A 50 -13.18 -22.53 -4.03
C ILE A 50 -14.14 -21.75 -3.11
N LEU A 51 -14.21 -20.42 -3.26
CA LEU A 51 -15.11 -19.56 -2.49
C LEU A 51 -16.59 -19.80 -2.82
N ILE A 52 -16.96 -19.96 -4.09
CA ILE A 52 -18.34 -20.29 -4.50
C ILE A 52 -18.75 -21.66 -3.95
N VAL A 53 -17.87 -22.65 -4.04
CA VAL A 53 -18.12 -24.00 -3.49
C VAL A 53 -18.26 -23.94 -1.97
N ALA A 54 -17.40 -23.17 -1.28
CA ALA A 54 -17.52 -22.95 0.16
C ALA A 54 -18.83 -22.26 0.55
N LEU A 55 -19.27 -21.26 -0.23
CA LEU A 55 -20.54 -20.56 -0.03
C LEU A 55 -21.73 -21.50 -0.23
N ALA A 56 -21.76 -22.28 -1.31
CA ALA A 56 -22.82 -23.25 -1.56
C ALA A 56 -22.89 -24.31 -0.44
N PHE A 57 -21.75 -24.83 -0.01
CA PHE A 57 -21.68 -25.78 1.11
C PHE A 57 -22.17 -25.17 2.43
N SER A 58 -21.88 -23.88 2.66
CA SER A 58 -22.33 -23.15 3.84
C SER A 58 -23.85 -22.97 3.90
N LEU A 59 -24.47 -22.62 2.77
CA LEU A 59 -25.94 -22.47 2.66
C LEU A 59 -26.67 -23.79 2.91
N ILE A 60 -26.09 -24.91 2.47
CA ILE A 60 -26.62 -26.25 2.74
C ILE A 60 -26.51 -26.61 4.23
N ARG A 61 -25.40 -26.24 4.88
CA ARG A 61 -25.13 -26.52 6.30
C ARG A 61 -25.90 -25.63 7.27
N ILE A 62 -26.43 -24.49 6.81
CA ILE A 62 -27.15 -23.50 7.63
C ILE A 62 -28.32 -24.10 8.42
N LYS A 63 -28.93 -25.17 7.90
CA LYS A 63 -30.06 -25.87 8.53
C LYS A 63 -29.66 -26.73 9.74
N LYS A 64 -28.36 -26.96 10.00
CA LYS A 64 -27.88 -27.96 10.97
C LYS A 64 -27.44 -27.39 12.32
N SER A 65 -26.82 -26.20 12.35
CA SER A 65 -26.40 -25.52 13.60
C SER A 65 -26.29 -24.01 13.38
N LYS A 66 -26.96 -23.21 14.23
CA LYS A 66 -26.99 -21.74 14.15
C LYS A 66 -25.61 -21.10 14.34
N SER A 67 -24.74 -21.74 15.13
CA SER A 67 -23.36 -21.27 15.37
C SER A 67 -22.47 -21.46 14.13
N THR A 68 -22.58 -22.63 13.49
CA THR A 68 -21.85 -22.90 12.24
C THR A 68 -22.30 -21.98 11.10
N ALA A 69 -23.60 -21.72 11.00
CA ALA A 69 -24.17 -20.76 10.05
C ALA A 69 -23.58 -19.35 10.21
N PHE A 70 -23.47 -18.86 11.45
CA PHE A 70 -22.90 -17.55 11.75
C PHE A 70 -21.42 -17.44 11.37
N LEU A 71 -20.60 -18.42 11.75
CA LEU A 71 -19.16 -18.43 11.43
C LEU A 71 -18.91 -18.52 9.93
N PHE A 72 -19.73 -19.28 9.21
CA PHE A 72 -19.67 -19.33 7.75
C PHE A 72 -20.12 -18.02 7.09
N PHE A 73 -21.17 -17.38 7.60
CA PHE A 73 -21.61 -16.09 7.08
C PHE A 73 -20.56 -14.98 7.33
N LEU A 74 -19.94 -15.01 8.51
CA LEU A 74 -18.81 -14.14 8.83
C LEU A 74 -17.62 -14.40 7.90
N PHE A 75 -17.27 -15.66 7.63
CA PHE A 75 -16.25 -16.02 6.65
C PHE A 75 -16.58 -15.49 5.24
N ALA A 76 -17.82 -15.68 4.78
CA ALA A 76 -18.28 -15.18 3.49
C ALA A 76 -18.17 -13.65 3.41
N ILE A 77 -18.62 -12.91 4.44
CA ILE A 77 -18.47 -11.44 4.48
C ILE A 77 -17.00 -11.04 4.45
N LEU A 78 -16.14 -11.70 5.22
CA LEU A 78 -14.71 -11.39 5.27
C LEU A 78 -14.02 -11.62 3.92
N CYS A 79 -14.46 -12.60 3.13
CA CYS A 79 -13.92 -12.84 1.78
C CYS A 79 -14.56 -11.93 0.71
N PHE A 80 -15.88 -11.70 0.77
CA PHE A 80 -16.61 -10.94 -0.26
C PHE A 80 -16.55 -9.43 -0.05
N ALA A 81 -16.52 -8.93 1.18
CA ALA A 81 -16.48 -7.48 1.44
C ALA A 81 -15.30 -6.82 0.72
N PRO A 82 -14.05 -7.31 0.81
CA PRO A 82 -12.92 -6.82 0.03
C PRO A 82 -13.14 -6.72 -1.49
N ILE A 83 -13.82 -7.72 -2.06
CA ILE A 83 -14.10 -7.82 -3.49
C ILE A 83 -15.17 -6.80 -3.87
N VAL A 84 -16.26 -6.75 -3.11
CA VAL A 84 -17.37 -5.82 -3.34
C VAL A 84 -16.95 -4.37 -3.10
N THR A 85 -16.00 -4.11 -2.20
CA THR A 85 -15.49 -2.75 -1.92
C THR A 85 -14.34 -2.33 -2.81
N GLY A 86 -13.88 -3.19 -3.74
CA GLY A 86 -12.72 -2.90 -4.59
C GLY A 86 -11.41 -2.74 -3.83
N SER A 87 -11.33 -3.26 -2.60
CA SER A 87 -10.15 -3.13 -1.73
C SER A 87 -8.99 -4.05 -2.12
N TYR A 88 -9.04 -4.67 -3.31
CA TYR A 88 -7.96 -5.49 -3.89
C TYR A 88 -7.33 -4.86 -5.14
N ILE A 89 -7.79 -3.68 -5.57
CA ILE A 89 -7.39 -3.05 -6.84
C ILE A 89 -5.91 -2.62 -6.82
N ASP A 90 -5.40 -2.21 -5.66
CA ASP A 90 -4.00 -1.76 -5.50
C ASP A 90 -3.22 -2.67 -4.55
N GLU A 91 -1.91 -2.78 -4.76
CA GLU A 91 -0.99 -3.56 -3.90
C GLU A 91 -1.04 -3.11 -2.43
N TYR A 92 -1.34 -1.83 -2.19
CA TYR A 92 -1.55 -1.27 -0.85
C TYR A 92 -2.91 -1.63 -0.26
N SER A 93 -3.92 -1.85 -1.11
CA SER A 93 -5.31 -2.08 -0.69
C SER A 93 -5.49 -3.48 -0.10
N LEU A 94 -4.68 -4.46 -0.54
CA LEU A 94 -4.58 -5.79 0.05
C LEU A 94 -4.24 -5.77 1.55
N ARG A 95 -3.61 -4.70 2.07
CA ARG A 95 -3.31 -4.54 3.51
C ARG A 95 -4.57 -4.40 4.36
N TYR A 96 -5.63 -3.82 3.80
CA TYR A 96 -6.91 -3.67 4.48
C TYR A 96 -7.74 -4.96 4.44
N VAL A 97 -7.37 -5.88 3.55
CA VAL A 97 -8.04 -7.15 3.29
C VAL A 97 -7.32 -8.33 3.95
N SER A 98 -6.03 -8.18 4.24
CA SER A 98 -5.18 -9.24 4.82
C SER A 98 -5.71 -9.76 6.15
N PRO A 99 -6.19 -8.91 7.09
CA PRO A 99 -6.79 -9.41 8.32
C PRO A 99 -7.96 -10.34 8.04
N ALA A 100 -8.84 -10.00 7.09
CA ALA A 100 -9.97 -10.83 6.72
C ALA A 100 -9.53 -12.17 6.09
N LEU A 101 -8.53 -12.15 5.20
CA LEU A 101 -7.98 -13.36 4.57
C LEU A 101 -7.20 -14.26 5.53
N ILE A 102 -6.58 -13.69 6.58
CA ILE A 102 -5.82 -14.44 7.58
C ILE A 102 -6.75 -14.95 8.69
N LEU A 103 -7.59 -14.08 9.26
CA LEU A 103 -8.44 -14.42 10.40
C LEU A 103 -9.59 -15.36 10.02
N ALA A 104 -10.16 -15.24 8.83
CA ALA A 104 -11.33 -16.04 8.47
C ALA A 104 -11.04 -17.56 8.44
N PRO A 105 -9.90 -18.04 7.89
CA PRO A 105 -9.49 -19.43 8.03
C PRO A 105 -9.20 -19.88 9.47
N PHE A 106 -8.57 -19.03 10.30
CA PHE A 106 -8.32 -19.34 11.72
C PHE A 106 -9.62 -19.47 12.52
N LEU A 107 -10.60 -18.60 12.25
CA LEU A 107 -11.93 -18.67 12.87
C LEU A 107 -12.64 -19.97 12.51
N LEU A 108 -12.56 -20.42 11.25
CA LEU A 108 -13.12 -21.70 10.82
C LEU A 108 -12.43 -22.91 11.49
N LEU A 109 -11.11 -22.84 11.72
CA LEU A 109 -10.36 -23.90 12.44
C LEU A 109 -10.69 -23.95 13.93
N SER A 110 -10.97 -22.80 14.55
CA SER A 110 -11.31 -22.68 15.97
C SER A 110 -12.74 -23.11 16.31
N ALA A 111 -13.60 -23.26 15.30
CA ALA A 111 -14.96 -23.74 15.46
C ALA A 111 -14.96 -25.24 15.81
N THR A 112 -15.11 -25.53 17.10
CA THR A 112 -14.98 -26.87 17.72
C THR A 112 -15.97 -27.92 17.21
N GLU A 113 -16.98 -27.55 16.43
CA GLU A 113 -18.05 -28.45 15.95
C GLU A 113 -17.86 -28.98 14.52
N PHE A 114 -16.74 -28.72 13.83
CA PHE A 114 -16.55 -29.27 12.49
C PHE A 114 -16.24 -30.77 12.53
N PRO A 115 -17.11 -31.66 12.01
CA PRO A 115 -16.94 -33.11 12.09
C PRO A 115 -15.81 -33.63 11.19
N LYS A 116 -15.04 -32.75 10.53
CA LYS A 116 -13.94 -33.07 9.61
C LYS A 116 -12.79 -32.09 9.77
N ARG A 117 -12.28 -31.96 11.00
CA ARG A 117 -11.14 -31.10 11.36
C ARG A 117 -9.92 -31.30 10.46
N THR A 118 -9.70 -32.53 9.99
CA THR A 118 -8.68 -32.87 9.00
C THR A 118 -8.93 -32.19 7.65
N LEU A 119 -10.15 -32.23 7.11
CA LEU A 119 -10.50 -31.61 5.83
C LEU A 119 -10.30 -30.08 5.83
N THR A 120 -10.69 -29.40 6.92
CA THR A 120 -10.47 -27.96 7.11
C THR A 120 -8.99 -27.61 7.20
N LEU A 121 -8.20 -28.46 7.86
CA LEU A 121 -6.76 -28.27 7.98
C LEU A 121 -6.05 -28.52 6.65
N THR A 122 -6.49 -29.52 5.87
CA THR A 122 -5.99 -29.78 4.51
C THR A 122 -6.34 -28.64 3.55
N THR A 123 -7.56 -28.09 3.60
CA THR A 123 -7.94 -26.93 2.77
C THR A 123 -7.19 -25.66 3.18
N PHE A 124 -6.90 -25.47 4.46
CA PHE A 124 -6.07 -24.37 4.94
C PHE A 124 -4.62 -24.48 4.46
N ILE A 125 -4.01 -25.67 4.57
CA ILE A 125 -2.66 -25.93 4.07
C ILE A 125 -2.62 -25.74 2.55
N LEU A 126 -3.63 -26.21 1.82
CA LEU A 126 -3.75 -26.01 0.38
C LEU A 126 -3.88 -24.53 0.01
N PHE A 127 -4.67 -23.75 0.76
CA PHE A 127 -4.79 -22.31 0.58
C PHE A 127 -3.46 -21.60 0.83
N LEU A 128 -2.74 -21.93 1.91
CA LEU A 128 -1.39 -21.39 2.17
C LEU A 128 -0.42 -21.74 1.05
N LEU A 129 -0.41 -23.00 0.59
CA LEU A 129 0.42 -23.44 -0.54
C LEU A 129 0.09 -22.66 -1.81
N LEU A 130 -1.18 -22.49 -2.15
CA LEU A 130 -1.61 -21.72 -3.32
C LEU A 130 -1.26 -20.23 -3.19
N LEU A 131 -1.32 -19.66 -1.98
CA LEU A 131 -0.85 -18.30 -1.68
C LEU A 131 0.66 -18.17 -1.92
N PHE A 132 1.45 -19.14 -1.46
CA PHE A 132 2.90 -19.18 -1.68
C PHE A 132 3.27 -19.39 -3.15
N ILE A 133 2.50 -20.19 -3.90
CA ILE A 133 2.68 -20.40 -5.34
C ILE A 133 2.28 -19.15 -6.14
N GLY A 134 1.30 -18.38 -5.66
CA GLY A 134 0.84 -17.14 -6.29
C GLY A 134 1.76 -15.95 -6.05
N GLN A 135 2.65 -16.00 -5.05
CA GLN A 135 3.75 -15.08 -4.96
C GLN A 135 4.76 -15.44 -6.05
N LYS A 136 4.93 -14.55 -7.05
CA LYS A 136 6.06 -14.65 -7.99
C LYS A 136 7.32 -14.88 -7.17
N THR A 137 7.86 -16.09 -7.24
CA THR A 137 9.10 -16.47 -6.58
C THR A 137 10.18 -15.56 -7.13
N SER A 138 10.52 -14.51 -6.39
CA SER A 138 11.79 -13.83 -6.60
C SER A 138 12.86 -14.88 -6.36
N PRO A 139 13.81 -15.10 -7.28
CA PRO A 139 14.71 -16.27 -7.26
C PRO A 139 15.69 -16.32 -6.07
N ASN A 140 15.62 -15.39 -5.11
CA ASN A 140 16.48 -15.37 -3.92
C ASN A 140 15.65 -15.37 -2.64
N ILE A 141 15.36 -16.57 -2.12
CA ILE A 141 14.73 -16.79 -0.82
C ILE A 141 15.62 -16.28 0.32
N GLU A 142 16.95 -16.35 0.15
CA GLU A 142 17.94 -15.88 1.11
C GLU A 142 17.88 -14.36 1.34
N ASN A 143 17.48 -13.58 0.32
CA ASN A 143 17.37 -12.12 0.43
C ASN A 143 16.05 -11.63 1.04
N SER A 144 15.05 -12.50 1.23
CA SER A 144 13.70 -12.06 1.59
C SER A 144 13.53 -11.82 3.09
N PHE A 145 14.14 -12.65 3.93
CA PHE A 145 14.15 -12.44 5.39
C PHE A 145 15.14 -11.34 5.81
N ASP A 146 16.32 -11.27 5.19
CA ASP A 146 17.26 -10.18 5.44
C ASP A 146 16.74 -8.82 4.96
N ARG A 147 15.97 -8.77 3.86
CA ARG A 147 15.26 -7.56 3.44
C ARG A 147 14.23 -7.09 4.47
N LEU A 148 13.54 -8.03 5.11
CA LEU A 148 12.48 -7.76 6.09
C LEU A 148 13.02 -7.05 7.34
N PHE A 149 14.29 -7.32 7.71
CA PHE A 149 14.89 -6.82 8.96
C PHE A 149 16.00 -5.78 8.79
N ARG A 150 16.59 -5.59 7.59
CA ARG A 150 17.79 -4.73 7.45
C ARG A 150 17.81 -3.73 6.29
N THR A 151 16.78 -3.65 5.44
CA THR A 151 16.84 -2.70 4.32
C THR A 151 16.52 -1.28 4.79
N VAL A 152 17.55 -0.49 5.07
CA VAL A 152 17.41 0.98 5.10
C VAL A 152 16.86 1.41 3.74
N PRO A 153 15.72 2.10 3.67
CA PRO A 153 15.14 2.54 2.41
C PRO A 153 16.14 3.38 1.60
N GLN A 154 16.10 3.24 0.28
CA GLN A 154 17.03 3.92 -0.62
C GLN A 154 17.05 5.43 -0.41
N GLU A 155 15.89 6.03 -0.15
CA GLU A 155 15.74 7.47 0.08
C GLU A 155 16.53 7.93 1.31
N ALA A 156 16.49 7.12 2.39
CA ALA A 156 17.24 7.40 3.61
C ALA A 156 18.75 7.25 3.41
N GLN A 157 19.18 6.21 2.67
CA GLN A 157 20.60 6.04 2.30
C GLN A 157 21.11 7.22 1.48
N CYS A 158 20.32 7.67 0.49
CA CYS A 158 20.68 8.80 -0.36
C CYS A 158 20.83 10.09 0.45
N VAL A 159 19.93 10.37 1.39
CA VAL A 159 20.07 11.53 2.28
C VAL A 159 21.34 11.43 3.11
N ASP A 160 21.63 10.27 3.68
CA ASP A 160 22.82 10.06 4.49
C ASP A 160 24.11 10.28 3.66
N GLU A 161 24.20 9.73 2.45
CA GLU A 161 25.35 9.89 1.55
C GLU A 161 25.54 11.33 1.05
N ILE A 162 24.45 12.00 0.66
CA ILE A 162 24.52 13.39 0.17
C ILE A 162 24.91 14.32 1.32
N SER A 163 24.43 14.06 2.53
CA SER A 163 24.74 14.90 3.69
C SER A 163 26.22 14.89 4.09
N GLU A 164 26.99 13.89 3.64
CA GLU A 164 28.44 13.84 3.85
C GLU A 164 29.18 14.82 2.95
N LYS A 165 28.61 15.17 1.80
CA LYS A 165 29.20 16.09 0.81
C LYS A 165 28.63 17.49 0.90
N THR A 166 27.37 17.60 1.31
CA THR A 166 26.61 18.86 1.31
C THR A 166 25.86 18.99 2.63
N GLN A 167 26.00 20.14 3.29
CA GLN A 167 25.32 20.40 4.55
C GLN A 167 23.81 20.66 4.32
N ILE A 168 23.02 19.59 4.34
CA ILE A 168 21.56 19.67 4.21
C ILE A 168 20.94 20.01 5.56
N SER A 169 20.17 21.10 5.60
CA SER A 169 19.44 21.54 6.79
C SER A 169 18.04 20.91 6.89
N LEU A 170 17.42 20.61 5.75
CA LEU A 170 16.05 20.10 5.64
C LEU A 170 15.88 19.26 4.37
N VAL A 171 15.10 18.18 4.48
CA VAL A 171 14.66 17.38 3.33
C VAL A 171 13.15 17.50 3.14
N ILE A 172 12.72 17.91 1.94
CA ILE A 172 11.33 17.99 1.53
C ILE A 172 11.02 16.88 0.54
N SER A 173 9.92 16.17 0.77
CA SER A 173 9.47 15.11 -0.13
C SER A 173 8.00 14.80 0.05
N ASP A 174 7.51 13.84 -0.73
CA ASP A 174 6.18 13.29 -0.56
C ASP A 174 6.03 12.57 0.80
N PHE A 175 4.80 12.22 1.16
CA PHE A 175 4.50 11.67 2.48
C PHE A 175 5.33 10.42 2.83
N TRP A 176 5.40 9.46 1.91
CA TRP A 176 6.06 8.18 2.19
C TRP A 176 7.58 8.30 2.22
N THR A 177 8.15 9.13 1.36
CA THR A 177 9.59 9.39 1.35
C THR A 177 10.02 10.15 2.59
N ALA A 178 9.28 11.19 2.98
CA ALA A 178 9.62 11.99 4.17
C ALA A 178 9.61 11.13 5.44
N LYS A 179 8.60 10.27 5.58
CA LYS A 179 8.49 9.35 6.70
C LYS A 179 9.65 8.34 6.72
N ARG A 180 9.98 7.73 5.58
CA ARG A 180 11.07 6.75 5.47
C ARG A 180 12.42 7.37 5.80
N ILE A 181 12.72 8.55 5.25
CA ILE A 181 13.95 9.29 5.57
C ILE A 181 14.01 9.57 7.06
N ARG A 182 12.96 10.14 7.63
CA ARG A 182 12.92 10.53 9.04
C ARG A 182 13.14 9.37 10.01
N VAL A 183 12.59 8.19 9.70
CA VAL A 183 12.67 7.00 10.56
C VAL A 183 14.01 6.28 10.39
N PHE A 184 14.53 6.18 9.17
CA PHE A 184 15.65 5.29 8.84
C PHE A 184 16.99 5.98 8.57
N SER A 185 17.02 7.31 8.35
CA SER A 185 18.28 8.06 8.16
C SER A 185 19.10 8.04 9.45
N LYS A 186 20.39 7.72 9.33
CA LYS A 186 21.34 7.73 10.44
C LYS A 186 21.73 9.15 10.85
N LYS A 187 21.77 10.07 9.89
CA LYS A 187 22.17 11.47 10.11
C LYS A 187 21.05 12.30 10.77
N ARG A 188 19.84 11.74 10.88
CA ARG A 188 18.67 12.35 11.53
C ARG A 188 18.33 13.75 11.02
N ILE A 189 18.55 13.97 9.72
CA ILE A 189 18.22 15.25 9.08
C ILE A 189 16.71 15.42 9.11
N PRO A 190 16.20 16.60 9.52
CA PRO A 190 14.77 16.87 9.47
C PRO A 190 14.21 16.59 8.08
N SER A 191 13.23 15.69 8.01
CA SER A 191 12.48 15.45 6.78
C SER A 191 11.01 15.72 7.01
N ILE A 192 10.44 16.55 6.13
CA ILE A 192 9.05 17.01 6.20
C ILE A 192 8.32 16.70 4.90
N HIS A 193 7.03 16.44 5.06
CA HIS A 193 6.12 16.17 3.97
C HIS A 193 5.48 17.47 3.48
N VAL A 194 5.29 17.59 2.16
CA VAL A 194 4.52 18.66 1.54
C VAL A 194 3.31 18.12 0.80
N ALA A 195 2.25 18.90 0.75
CA ALA A 195 1.03 18.52 0.05
C ALA A 195 1.29 18.37 -1.46
N TYR A 196 0.74 17.31 -2.05
CA TYR A 196 0.80 17.06 -3.49
C TYR A 196 0.19 18.27 -4.24
N GLY A 197 0.86 18.70 -5.32
CA GLY A 197 0.42 19.79 -6.19
C GLY A 197 0.61 21.22 -5.66
N THR A 198 0.31 21.49 -4.39
CA THR A 198 0.54 22.83 -3.81
C THR A 198 1.95 23.01 -3.27
N LEU A 199 2.64 21.92 -2.92
CA LEU A 199 3.96 21.95 -2.28
C LEU A 199 3.98 22.77 -0.98
N GLU A 200 2.82 22.98 -0.37
CA GLU A 200 2.70 23.68 0.90
C GLU A 200 2.85 22.70 2.06
N GLY A 201 3.14 23.21 3.26
CA GLY A 201 3.21 22.39 4.47
C GLY A 201 1.86 21.72 4.76
N SER A 202 1.88 20.49 5.25
CA SER A 202 0.64 19.71 5.38
C SER A 202 0.24 19.44 6.83
N HIS A 203 -1.05 19.60 7.11
CA HIS A 203 -1.65 19.42 8.44
C HIS A 203 -1.87 17.96 8.83
N THR A 204 -1.75 17.01 7.90
CA THR A 204 -2.28 15.65 8.13
C THR A 204 -1.43 14.82 9.09
N ILE A 205 -0.09 14.92 9.04
CA ILE A 205 0.79 13.93 9.73
C ILE A 205 2.08 14.55 10.31
N SER A 206 2.29 15.86 10.19
CA SER A 206 3.51 16.54 10.67
C SER A 206 3.21 17.57 11.73
N ASN A 207 4.15 17.76 12.68
CA ASN A 207 4.02 18.79 13.70
C ASN A 207 4.08 20.18 13.04
N ARG A 208 3.11 21.05 13.36
CA ARG A 208 3.05 22.45 12.89
C ARG A 208 4.40 23.17 13.07
N GLU A 209 5.05 22.97 14.21
CA GLU A 209 6.32 23.61 14.54
C GLU A 209 7.43 23.29 13.53
N TRP A 210 7.37 22.13 12.87
CA TRP A 210 8.34 21.76 11.84
C TRP A 210 8.21 22.58 10.55
N TYR A 211 7.07 23.21 10.31
CA TYR A 211 6.89 24.10 9.15
C TYR A 211 7.13 25.58 9.52
N LEU A 212 7.00 25.92 10.80
CA LEU A 212 7.24 27.27 11.28
C LEU A 212 8.72 27.53 11.59
N LYS A 213 9.49 26.48 11.91
CA LYS A 213 10.93 26.57 12.15
C LYS A 213 11.71 27.04 10.91
N ASP A 214 12.71 27.90 11.12
CA ASP A 214 13.70 28.23 10.10
C ASP A 214 14.76 27.12 9.99
N TYR A 215 15.10 26.74 8.76
CA TYR A 215 16.14 25.75 8.47
C TYR A 215 17.28 26.41 7.70
N PRO A 216 18.20 27.12 8.40
CA PRO A 216 19.31 27.78 7.73
C PRO A 216 20.23 26.74 7.08
N GLY A 217 20.45 26.86 5.78
CA GLY A 217 21.29 25.95 4.99
C GLY A 217 20.56 25.38 3.77
N THR A 218 21.20 24.44 3.09
CA THR A 218 20.68 23.86 1.85
C THR A 218 19.48 22.95 2.12
N ILE A 219 18.39 23.18 1.40
CA ILE A 219 17.22 22.30 1.38
C ILE A 219 17.35 21.31 0.23
N ALA A 220 17.19 20.03 0.53
CA ALA A 220 17.08 18.98 -0.47
C ALA A 220 15.62 18.65 -0.75
N VAL A 221 15.19 18.69 -2.01
CA VAL A 221 13.82 18.37 -2.44
C VAL A 221 13.85 17.12 -3.31
N PHE A 222 13.24 16.03 -2.85
CA PHE A 222 13.08 14.82 -3.66
C PHE A 222 11.94 15.03 -4.64
N THR A 223 12.20 14.83 -5.92
CA THR A 223 11.16 15.03 -6.95
C THR A 223 10.21 13.85 -7.07
N GLN A 224 10.58 12.66 -6.58
CA GLN A 224 9.71 11.49 -6.67
C GLN A 224 8.39 11.71 -5.93
N GLY A 225 7.27 11.47 -6.61
CA GLY A 225 5.93 11.70 -6.08
C GLY A 225 5.50 13.18 -6.06
N LEU A 226 6.38 14.10 -6.48
CA LEU A 226 6.09 15.52 -6.63
C LEU A 226 6.26 15.89 -8.13
N GLU A 227 5.40 16.76 -8.66
CA GLU A 227 5.54 17.17 -10.06
C GLU A 227 6.74 18.11 -10.25
N GLU A 228 7.75 17.72 -11.04
CA GLU A 228 8.99 18.50 -11.23
C GLU A 228 8.75 19.93 -11.73
N LYS A 229 7.85 20.09 -12.71
CA LYS A 229 7.47 21.40 -13.24
C LYS A 229 6.92 22.29 -12.12
N ARG A 230 6.09 21.69 -11.25
CA ARG A 230 5.47 22.39 -10.13
C ARG A 230 6.48 22.82 -9.07
N ILE A 231 7.48 21.98 -8.82
CA ILE A 231 8.61 22.32 -7.93
C ILE A 231 9.30 23.58 -8.43
N GLN A 232 9.61 23.65 -9.73
CA GLN A 232 10.30 24.82 -10.30
C GLN A 232 9.41 26.07 -10.32
N GLU A 233 8.10 25.93 -10.58
CA GLU A 233 7.14 27.03 -10.51
C GLU A 233 7.08 27.64 -9.09
N ILE A 234 6.91 26.79 -8.07
CA ILE A 234 6.67 27.23 -6.70
C ILE A 234 7.97 27.58 -5.98
N TYR A 235 8.97 26.72 -6.00
CA TYR A 235 10.25 26.92 -5.30
C TYR A 235 11.28 27.67 -6.14
N GLY A 236 11.03 27.88 -7.44
CA GLY A 236 11.97 28.55 -8.33
C GLY A 236 13.03 27.61 -8.89
N THR A 237 14.08 28.19 -9.46
CA THR A 237 15.18 27.43 -10.06
C THR A 237 16.06 26.83 -8.96
N PRO A 238 16.35 25.51 -8.98
CA PRO A 238 17.24 24.91 -8.00
C PRO A 238 18.69 25.39 -8.18
N SER A 239 19.40 25.59 -7.08
CA SER A 239 20.84 25.92 -7.05
C SER A 239 21.69 24.79 -7.64
N GLY A 240 21.23 23.55 -7.50
CA GLY A 240 21.87 22.38 -8.06
C GLY A 240 20.94 21.18 -8.08
N GLN A 241 21.37 20.13 -8.77
CA GLN A 241 20.67 18.85 -8.77
C GLN A 241 21.67 17.72 -8.61
N THR A 242 21.25 16.65 -7.96
CA THR A 242 21.96 15.38 -7.96
C THR A 242 21.00 14.24 -8.26
N GLN A 243 21.56 13.13 -8.68
CA GLN A 243 20.83 11.90 -8.88
C GLN A 243 21.44 10.83 -7.99
N CYS A 244 20.65 10.33 -7.05
CA CYS A 244 21.01 9.20 -6.21
C CYS A 244 20.25 7.97 -6.71
N LYS A 245 20.93 7.14 -7.51
CA LYS A 245 20.32 6.00 -8.20
C LYS A 245 19.14 6.48 -9.08
N GLU A 246 17.92 6.06 -8.78
CA GLU A 246 16.71 6.47 -9.51
C GLU A 246 16.06 7.75 -8.96
N LEU A 247 16.59 8.29 -7.85
CA LEU A 247 16.00 9.43 -7.15
C LEU A 247 16.67 10.73 -7.59
N LYS A 248 15.88 11.62 -8.17
CA LYS A 248 16.33 12.97 -8.53
C LYS A 248 16.05 13.93 -7.37
N ILE A 249 17.08 14.68 -7.00
CA ILE A 249 17.07 15.54 -5.82
C ILE A 249 17.54 16.93 -6.24
N TYR A 250 16.75 17.94 -5.90
CA TYR A 250 17.06 19.34 -6.11
C TYR A 250 17.57 20.00 -4.84
N PHE A 251 18.55 20.88 -4.99
CA PHE A 251 19.11 21.67 -3.90
C PHE A 251 18.71 23.12 -4.04
N TYR A 252 18.32 23.71 -2.92
CA TYR A 252 18.00 25.12 -2.80
C TYR A 252 18.80 25.70 -1.64
N GLU A 253 19.70 26.63 -1.93
CA GLU A 253 20.48 27.32 -0.90
C GLU A 253 19.68 28.42 -0.18
N ASP A 254 18.70 29.02 -0.87
CA ASP A 254 17.81 30.02 -0.30
C ASP A 254 16.55 29.36 0.29
N PHE A 255 16.43 29.40 1.63
CA PHE A 255 15.27 28.87 2.36
C PHE A 255 14.03 29.74 2.22
N ARG A 256 14.12 31.04 1.88
CA ARG A 256 13.01 32.00 2.06
C ARG A 256 11.75 31.59 1.31
N LYS A 257 11.86 31.32 0.00
CA LYS A 257 10.71 31.00 -0.85
C LYS A 257 10.04 29.68 -0.43
N ILE A 258 10.86 28.69 -0.08
CA ILE A 258 10.38 27.40 0.41
C ILE A 258 9.72 27.56 1.78
N GLY A 259 10.35 28.28 2.70
CA GLY A 259 9.81 28.57 4.03
C GLY A 259 8.46 29.29 3.98
N GLU A 260 8.29 30.27 3.08
CA GLU A 260 7.01 30.93 2.84
C GLU A 260 5.93 29.94 2.37
N ALA A 261 6.24 29.10 1.39
CA ALA A 261 5.32 28.07 0.89
C ALA A 261 4.93 27.06 1.99
N LEU A 262 5.88 26.63 2.80
CA LEU A 262 5.65 25.72 3.92
C LEU A 262 4.74 26.33 5.00
N ARG A 263 4.89 27.62 5.29
CA ARG A 263 4.16 28.33 6.35
C ARG A 263 2.75 28.76 5.93
N LYS A 264 2.52 28.97 4.64
CA LYS A 264 1.28 29.55 4.09
C LYS A 264 -0.03 28.90 4.60
N PRO A 265 -0.14 27.57 4.75
CA PRO A 265 -1.34 26.94 5.31
C PRO A 265 -1.59 27.30 6.78
N PHE A 266 -0.53 27.55 7.54
CA PHE A 266 -0.56 27.80 8.98
C PHE A 266 -0.68 29.27 9.36
N GLN A 267 -0.59 30.18 8.37
CA GLN A 267 -0.71 31.63 8.56
C GLN A 267 -2.15 32.15 8.35
N LYS A 268 -3.05 31.35 7.78
CA LYS A 268 -4.44 31.75 7.44
C LYS A 268 -5.46 31.70 8.59
N THR A 269 -5.01 31.70 9.85
CA THR A 269 -5.91 31.85 11.01
C THR A 269 -5.71 33.22 11.65
N LYS A 270 -6.50 34.19 11.18
CA LYS A 270 -7.01 35.30 11.98
C LYS A 270 -8.53 35.29 11.86
#